data_AF-A0A8D5ZKY6-F1
#
_entry.id   AF-A0A8D5ZKY6-F1
#
_cell.length_a   1.000
_cell.length_b   1.000
_cell.length_c   1.000
_cell.angle_alpha   90.00
_cell.angle_beta   90.00
_cell.angle_gamma   90.00
#
_symmetry.space_group_name_H-M   'P 1'
#
loop_
_entity.id
_entity.type
_entity.pdbx_description
1 polymer ?
#
loop_
_entity_poly.entity_id
_entity_poly.type
_entity_poly.pdbx_seq_one_letter_code
_entity_poly.pdbx_strand_id
1 'polypeptide(L)' 'MLSHPAVYQDVLQLVKFCLDQSEQFIKMCRTIRDQSEALKDNLTAKAVINHIIRESEYFIGIAQTILYQQ' A
#
# COMPACT_ATOMS: atom_id res chain seq x y z
N MET A 1 15.04 19.49 11.98
CA MET A 1 14.77 18.09 12.38
C MET A 1 15.09 17.07 11.27
N LEU A 2 15.87 17.43 10.23
CA LEU A 2 16.39 16.53 9.18
C LEU A 2 17.86 16.89 8.80
N SER A 3 18.66 17.32 9.77
CA SER A 3 20.01 17.87 9.53
C SER A 3 21.11 16.79 9.47
N HIS A 4 20.76 15.52 9.33
CA HIS A 4 21.71 14.42 9.12
C HIS A 4 21.37 13.68 7.81
N PRO A 5 22.22 13.78 6.77
CA PRO A 5 22.00 13.13 5.47
C PRO A 5 21.71 11.62 5.56
N ALA A 6 22.28 10.93 6.54
CA ALA A 6 22.04 9.51 6.79
C ALA A 6 20.57 9.22 7.14
N VAL A 7 19.98 10.00 8.05
CA VAL A 7 18.58 9.83 8.47
C VAL A 7 17.62 10.08 7.30
N TYR A 8 17.93 11.04 6.44
CA TYR A 8 17.13 11.28 5.24
C TYR A 8 17.14 10.07 4.29
N GLN A 9 18.31 9.47 4.05
CA GLN A 9 18.42 8.27 3.21
C GLN A 9 17.71 7.06 3.84
N ASP A 10 17.83 6.86 5.15
CA ASP A 10 17.12 5.80 5.86
C ASP A 10 15.60 5.95 5.74
N VAL A 11 15.09 7.18 5.81
CA VAL A 11 13.67 7.48 5.60
C VAL A 11 13.26 7.17 4.17
N LEU A 12 14.04 7.56 3.15
CA LEU A 12 13.73 7.22 1.76
C LEU A 12 13.71 5.71 1.53
N GLN A 13 14.66 4.98 2.12
CA GLN A 13 14.71 3.53 2.03
C GLN A 13 13.49 2.88 2.71
N LEU A 14 13.07 3.41 3.86
CA LEU A 14 11.85 2.97 4.54
C LEU A 14 10.60 3.23 3.69
N VAL A 15 10.47 4.43 3.10
CA VAL A 15 9.34 4.78 2.23
C VAL A 15 9.29 3.84 1.02
N LYS A 16 10.44 3.54 0.40
CA LYS A 16 10.54 2.57 -0.68
C LYS A 16 10.10 1.17 -0.25
N PHE A 17 10.59 0.70 0.91
CA PHE A 17 10.16 -0.59 1.45
C PHE A 17 8.64 -0.64 1.67
N CYS A 18 8.05 0.40 2.25
CA CYS A 18 6.61 0.49 2.46
C CYS A 18 5.82 0.49 1.15
N LEU A 19 6.33 1.15 0.09
CA LEU A 19 5.74 1.11 -1.25
C LEU A 19 5.73 -0.32 -1.79
N ASP A 20 6.88 -1.00 -1.80
CA ASP A 20 7.01 -2.38 -2.31
C ASP A 20 6.12 -3.37 -1.54
N GLN A 21 5.96 -3.19 -0.23
CA GLN A 21 5.05 -4.00 0.60
C GLN A 21 3.57 -3.70 0.29
N SER A 22 3.22 -2.45 0.06
CA SER A 22 1.84 -2.04 -0.23
C SER A 22 1.37 -2.63 -1.57
N GLU A 23 2.23 -2.67 -2.58
CA GLU A 23 1.92 -3.31 -3.87
C GLU A 23 1.64 -4.80 -3.73
N GLN A 24 2.47 -5.52 -2.96
CA GLN A 24 2.28 -6.94 -2.68
C GLN A 24 1.00 -7.19 -1.87
N PHE A 25 0.72 -6.34 -0.89
CA PHE A 25 -0.49 -6.40 -0.08
C PHE A 25 -1.76 -6.21 -0.93
N ILE A 26 -1.78 -5.21 -1.82
CA ILE A 26 -2.90 -5.00 -2.75
C ILE A 26 -3.12 -6.22 -3.63
N LYS A 27 -2.04 -6.83 -4.15
CA LYS A 27 -2.14 -8.05 -4.96
C LYS A 27 -2.79 -9.18 -4.16
N MET A 28 -2.37 -9.38 -2.91
CA MET A 28 -2.99 -10.35 -2.01
C MET A 28 -4.49 -10.05 -1.77
N CYS A 29 -4.85 -8.80 -1.49
CA CYS A 29 -6.25 -8.39 -1.30
C CYS A 29 -7.11 -8.67 -2.54
N ARG A 30 -6.59 -8.39 -3.74
CA ARG A 30 -7.28 -8.70 -5.01
C ARG A 30 -7.49 -10.20 -5.16
N THR A 31 -6.47 -11.02 -4.90
CA THR A 31 -6.60 -12.49 -4.90
C THR A 31 -7.68 -12.96 -3.92
N ILE A 32 -7.69 -12.46 -2.68
CA ILE A 32 -8.70 -12.84 -1.67
C ILE A 32 -10.11 -12.44 -2.14
N ARG A 33 -10.28 -11.22 -2.63
CA ARG A 33 -11.58 -10.72 -3.11
C ARG A 33 -12.13 -11.57 -4.25
N ASP A 34 -11.27 -11.97 -5.18
CA ASP A 34 -11.68 -12.58 -6.45
C ASP A 34 -11.74 -14.11 -6.39
N GLN A 35 -10.98 -14.75 -5.48
CA GLN A 35 -10.82 -16.21 -5.45
C GLN A 35 -11.32 -16.86 -4.15
N SER A 36 -11.62 -16.09 -3.09
CA SER A 36 -12.09 -16.67 -1.83
C SER A 36 -13.57 -17.03 -1.88
N GLU A 37 -13.87 -18.32 -1.71
CA GLU A 37 -15.26 -18.80 -1.55
C GLU A 37 -15.97 -18.13 -0.36
N ALA A 38 -15.24 -17.84 0.72
CA ALA A 38 -15.81 -17.17 1.90
C ALA A 38 -16.31 -15.74 1.62
N LEU A 39 -15.82 -15.11 0.55
CA LEU A 39 -16.24 -13.78 0.14
C LEU A 39 -17.27 -13.78 -0.98
N LYS A 40 -17.50 -14.92 -1.65
CA LYS A 40 -18.31 -15.03 -2.87
C LYS A 40 -19.67 -14.33 -2.76
N ASP A 41 -20.38 -14.58 -1.66
CA ASP A 41 -21.73 -14.03 -1.42
C ASP A 41 -21.77 -12.98 -0.29
N ASN A 42 -20.60 -12.58 0.24
CA ASN A 42 -20.51 -11.59 1.32
C ASN A 42 -20.18 -10.19 0.77
N LEU A 43 -21.21 -9.41 0.46
CA LEU A 43 -21.07 -8.06 -0.08
C LEU A 43 -20.34 -7.10 0.87
N THR A 44 -20.56 -7.22 2.18
CA THR A 44 -19.88 -6.39 3.19
C THR A 44 -18.39 -6.66 3.20
N ALA A 45 -17.98 -7.93 3.17
CA ALA A 45 -16.56 -8.31 3.12
C ALA A 45 -15.91 -7.82 1.82
N LYS A 46 -16.59 -7.93 0.67
CA LYS A 46 -16.11 -7.36 -0.61
C LYS A 46 -15.95 -5.84 -0.52
N ALA A 47 -16.91 -5.14 0.07
CA ALA A 47 -16.81 -3.69 0.26
C ALA A 47 -15.58 -3.33 1.09
N VAL A 48 -15.40 -3.98 2.26
CA VAL A 48 -14.24 -3.75 3.14
C VAL A 48 -12.92 -3.99 2.41
N ILE A 49 -12.76 -5.09 1.67
CA ILE A 49 -11.52 -5.33 0.91
C ILE A 49 -11.31 -4.26 -0.17
N ASN A 50 -12.37 -3.85 -0.87
CA ASN A 50 -12.27 -2.78 -1.86
C ASN A 50 -11.88 -1.43 -1.22
N HIS A 51 -12.33 -1.15 0.01
CA HIS A 51 -11.88 0.01 0.77
C HIS A 51 -10.37 -0.10 1.11
N ILE A 52 -9.93 -1.25 1.64
CA ILE A 52 -8.51 -1.49 1.97
C ILE A 52 -7.61 -1.29 0.74
N ILE A 53 -8.02 -1.81 -0.42
CA ILE A 53 -7.27 -1.64 -1.68
C ILE A 53 -7.15 -0.16 -2.04
N ARG A 54 -8.25 0.61 -2.02
CA ARG A 54 -8.25 2.03 -2.38
C ARG A 54 -7.39 2.88 -1.45
N GLU A 55 -7.46 2.64 -0.14
CA GLU A 55 -6.62 3.36 0.83
C GLU A 55 -5.13 3.00 0.66
N SER A 56 -4.82 1.76 0.30
CA SER A 56 -3.45 1.34 0.00
C SER A 56 -2.92 1.98 -1.30
N GLU A 57 -3.77 2.10 -2.33
CA GLU A 57 -3.43 2.81 -3.58
C GLU A 57 -3.20 4.31 -3.32
N TYR A 58 -4.00 4.92 -2.44
CA TYR A 58 -3.78 6.30 -2.00
C TYR A 58 -2.43 6.47 -1.28
N PHE A 59 -2.09 5.56 -0.37
CA PHE A 59 -0.79 5.56 0.30
C PHE A 59 0.37 5.46 -0.69
N ILE A 60 0.27 4.57 -1.70
CA ILE A 60 1.28 4.46 -2.77
C ILE A 60 1.45 5.80 -3.49
N GLY A 61 0.37 6.50 -3.84
CA GLY A 61 0.45 7.81 -4.49
C GLY A 61 1.21 8.85 -3.65
N ILE A 62 1.00 8.86 -2.33
CA ILE A 62 1.78 9.72 -1.41
C ILE A 62 3.24 9.30 -1.38
N ALA A 63 3.54 8.00 -1.21
CA ALA A 63 4.90 7.49 -1.14
C ALA A 63 5.69 7.79 -2.43
N GLN A 64 5.07 7.62 -3.59
CA GLN A 64 5.63 7.98 -4.89
C GLN A 64 5.93 9.47 -5.00
N THR A 65 5.05 10.32 -4.49
CA THR A 65 5.29 11.77 -4.45
C THR A 65 6.54 12.11 -3.64
N ILE A 66 6.78 11.43 -2.52
CA ILE A 66 7.98 11.63 -1.70
C ILE A 66 9.25 11.12 -2.41
N LEU A 67 9.17 9.97 -3.09
CA LEU A 67 10.32 9.32 -3.73
C LEU A 67 10.71 9.96 -5.08
N TYR A 68 9.74 10.48 -5.83
CA TYR A 68 9.92 10.93 -7.21
C TYR A 68 9.88 12.46 -7.40
N GLN A 69 9.78 13.24 -6.33
CA GLN A 69 9.92 14.71 -6.36
C GLN A 69 11.39 15.20 -6.44
N GLN A 70 12.34 14.33 -6.82
CA GLN A 70 13.73 14.73 -7.05
C GLN A 70 13.93 15.32 -8.45
#